data_AF-A0A929AN99-F1
#
_entry.id   AF-A0A929AN99-F1
#
_cell.length_a   1.000
_cell.length_b   1.000
_cell.length_c   1.000
_cell.angle_alpha   90.00
_cell.angle_beta   90.00
_cell.angle_gamma   90.00
#
_symmetry.space_group_name_H-M   'P 1'
#
loop_
_entity.id
_entity.type
_entity.pdbx_description
1 polymer ?
#
loop_
_entity_poly.entity_id
_entity_poly.type
_entity_poly.pdbx_seq_one_letter_code
_entity_poly.pdbx_strand_id
1 'polypeptide(L)'
;MRYIPFLALLPLSLSLSLLPASAAETPAVLERSQSRQDFWLQAERLVQEQLNLINRSQRSLSGPDVSLAEATRAQLFLHLGKVERFLNSQYQIPQFLCSNGTASPEVPANLTAPQREVYCSLYASTQQLKPMVRVIERRLPMLAGLAAPDPLSPEDKPPPSLRYNVQLPVRPRYSPVPNFPEPEPPTIGVPTKRPIVDYDEPPFQPAIAPPQQAITTLLAARQQLLSILPAFPESARIIDPGPNPEIIARGTYGLLPLEPQQYAEFLAQPNTGIARLLLAESYHPDPNRLRNRLEPPVLEEFPFASLAESASGMIPRLALEIEDGNIQIPMSGLDYGFIVNLGDVALENLDPTLKNIARFSPQERDLFFNYIPPNQVDALQIDQRRFLTGKAGVGFVPPISPPVSTQVPVELNTTYLVRLIQFQLPEAVLKGEPISREQRRYLPEILKTPSSDVIVAFRPVHRRLDGSYTVLWRLIEQFPDPKIEDLVEYVELE
;
A
#
# COMPACT_ATOMS: atom_id res chain seq x y z
N MET A 1 -5.65 61.90 -56.40
CA MET A 1 -4.37 61.40 -56.93
C MET A 1 -4.03 60.11 -56.18
N ARG A 2 -3.99 58.89 -56.70
CA ARG A 2 -4.08 58.26 -58.03
C ARG A 2 -4.97 56.99 -57.84
N TYR A 3 -6.13 56.85 -58.49
CA TYR A 3 -6.42 56.21 -59.79
C TYR A 3 -6.07 54.69 -59.90
N ILE A 4 -7.06 53.81 -59.61
CA ILE A 4 -7.75 52.76 -60.42
C ILE A 4 -6.97 52.29 -61.69
N PRO A 5 -6.92 50.99 -62.14
CA PRO A 5 -8.14 50.23 -62.50
C PRO A 5 -8.19 48.66 -62.61
N PHE A 6 -9.46 48.20 -62.58
CA PHE A 6 -10.19 47.18 -63.38
C PHE A 6 -9.80 45.69 -63.34
N LEU A 7 -10.72 44.74 -63.04
CA LEU A 7 -11.92 44.23 -63.77
C LEU A 7 -11.56 43.15 -64.82
N ALA A 8 -11.99 41.91 -64.56
CA ALA A 8 -12.32 40.93 -65.60
C ALA A 8 -13.35 39.91 -65.05
N LEU A 9 -14.63 40.25 -65.25
CA LEU A 9 -15.72 39.29 -65.39
C LEU A 9 -15.66 38.73 -66.80
N LEU A 10 -15.81 37.41 -66.98
CA LEU A 10 -16.44 36.86 -68.17
C LEU A 10 -17.22 35.57 -67.80
N PRO A 11 -18.44 35.39 -68.36
CA PRO A 11 -19.34 34.29 -68.07
C PRO A 11 -19.14 33.15 -69.08
N LEU A 12 -19.45 31.92 -68.68
CA LEU A 12 -19.76 30.87 -69.66
C LEU A 12 -21.05 30.15 -69.27
N SER A 13 -22.02 30.32 -70.16
CA SER A 13 -23.34 29.73 -70.20
C SER A 13 -23.32 28.26 -70.63
N LEU A 14 -24.15 27.47 -69.96
CA LEU A 14 -25.03 26.39 -70.46
C LEU A 14 -24.48 25.36 -71.47
N SER A 15 -24.48 24.10 -71.02
CA SER A 15 -25.09 23.01 -71.80
C SER A 15 -25.63 21.94 -70.85
N LEU A 16 -26.96 21.86 -70.77
CA LEU A 16 -27.69 20.68 -70.26
C LEU A 16 -27.37 19.48 -71.17
N SER A 17 -27.07 18.33 -70.55
CA SER A 17 -27.28 17.02 -71.16
C SER A 17 -28.23 16.24 -70.26
N LEU A 18 -29.40 15.93 -70.80
CA LEU A 18 -30.38 15.02 -70.22
C LEU A 18 -29.98 13.57 -70.56
N LEU A 19 -30.28 12.68 -69.60
CA LEU A 19 -30.40 11.21 -69.64
C LEU A 19 -29.24 10.41 -68.98
N PRO A 20 -29.51 9.23 -68.37
CA PRO A 20 -30.77 8.68 -67.84
C PRO A 20 -30.69 8.34 -66.34
N ALA A 21 -31.83 8.00 -65.75
CA ALA A 21 -31.94 7.46 -64.41
C ALA A 21 -31.10 6.18 -64.26
N SER A 22 -30.02 6.26 -63.49
CA SER A 22 -29.34 5.08 -62.95
C SER A 22 -29.81 4.90 -61.51
N ALA A 23 -30.49 3.79 -61.27
CA ALA A 23 -30.80 3.31 -59.94
C ALA A 23 -29.48 3.04 -59.20
N ALA A 24 -29.08 3.97 -58.33
CA ALA A 24 -28.02 3.73 -57.37
C ALA A 24 -28.66 3.35 -56.04
N GLU A 25 -28.55 2.07 -55.72
CA GLU A 25 -28.87 1.48 -54.44
C GLU A 25 -28.16 2.22 -53.29
N THR A 26 -28.95 2.70 -52.35
CA THR A 26 -28.68 2.95 -50.93
C THR A 26 -27.20 3.02 -50.45
N PRO A 27 -26.71 4.19 -50.02
CA PRO A 27 -25.47 4.34 -49.24
C PRO A 27 -25.67 4.12 -47.72
N ALA A 28 -26.80 3.55 -47.27
CA ALA A 28 -27.17 3.51 -45.85
C ALA A 28 -26.45 2.44 -44.99
N VAL A 29 -25.68 1.52 -45.60
CA VAL A 29 -25.07 0.38 -44.88
C VAL A 29 -23.64 0.67 -44.41
N LEU A 30 -22.89 1.53 -45.11
CA LEU A 30 -21.50 1.87 -44.78
C LEU A 30 -21.36 2.96 -43.70
N GLU A 31 -22.28 3.95 -43.63
CA GLU A 31 -22.29 4.93 -42.53
C GLU A 31 -22.76 4.31 -41.19
N ARG A 32 -23.62 3.28 -41.24
CA ARG A 32 -24.17 2.61 -40.04
C ARG A 32 -23.18 1.70 -39.31
N SER A 33 -22.18 1.15 -40.00
CA SER A 33 -21.16 0.29 -39.38
C SER A 33 -20.09 1.13 -38.67
N GLN A 34 -19.68 2.26 -39.26
CA GLN A 34 -18.74 3.21 -38.65
C GLN A 34 -19.31 3.83 -37.36
N SER A 35 -20.56 4.31 -37.39
CA SER A 35 -21.19 4.90 -36.19
C SER A 35 -21.39 3.89 -35.04
N ARG A 36 -21.53 2.60 -35.34
CA ARG A 36 -21.69 1.54 -34.32
C ARG A 36 -20.38 1.10 -33.69
N GLN A 37 -19.30 1.02 -34.46
CA GLN A 37 -17.96 0.76 -33.91
C GLN A 37 -17.48 1.93 -33.04
N ASP A 38 -17.80 3.16 -33.43
CA ASP A 38 -17.48 4.35 -32.64
C ASP A 38 -18.20 4.39 -31.29
N PHE A 39 -19.45 3.89 -31.20
CA PHE A 39 -20.19 3.83 -29.93
C PHE A 39 -19.45 2.98 -28.88
N TRP A 40 -19.10 1.75 -29.23
CA TRP A 40 -18.55 0.79 -28.26
C TRP A 40 -17.16 1.22 -27.77
N LEU A 41 -16.30 1.69 -28.67
CA LEU A 41 -14.97 2.16 -28.31
C LEU A 41 -15.02 3.40 -27.38
N GLN A 42 -15.93 4.33 -27.66
CA GLN A 42 -16.14 5.50 -26.79
C GLN A 42 -16.74 5.10 -25.45
N ALA A 43 -17.77 4.25 -25.44
CA ALA A 43 -18.42 3.78 -24.21
C ALA A 43 -17.45 3.02 -23.32
N GLU A 44 -16.63 2.13 -23.89
CA GLU A 44 -15.61 1.36 -23.18
C GLU A 44 -14.61 2.30 -22.48
N ARG A 45 -14.09 3.27 -23.23
CA ARG A 45 -13.17 4.28 -22.67
C ARG A 45 -13.82 5.09 -21.56
N LEU A 46 -15.06 5.53 -21.73
CA LEU A 46 -15.77 6.32 -20.72
C LEU A 46 -16.04 5.49 -19.45
N VAL A 47 -16.45 4.23 -19.57
CA VAL A 47 -16.64 3.33 -18.43
C VAL A 47 -15.33 3.11 -17.69
N GLN A 48 -14.24 2.82 -18.40
CA GLN A 48 -12.92 2.63 -17.79
C GLN A 48 -12.42 3.90 -17.08
N GLU A 49 -12.52 5.07 -17.74
CA GLU A 49 -12.17 6.36 -17.14
C GLU A 49 -13.01 6.63 -15.88
N GLN A 50 -14.30 6.28 -15.90
CA GLN A 50 -15.20 6.49 -14.76
C GLN A 50 -14.90 5.57 -13.58
N LEU A 51 -14.64 4.28 -13.82
CA LEU A 51 -14.23 3.33 -12.78
C LEU A 51 -12.92 3.78 -12.10
N ASN A 52 -11.95 4.24 -12.90
CA ASN A 52 -10.70 4.79 -12.38
C ASN A 52 -10.94 6.06 -11.54
N LEU A 53 -11.83 6.95 -11.97
CA LEU A 53 -12.16 8.16 -11.24
C LEU A 53 -12.93 7.89 -9.95
N ILE A 54 -13.78 6.86 -9.91
CA ILE A 54 -14.45 6.43 -8.67
C ILE A 54 -13.41 6.00 -7.64
N ASN A 55 -12.46 5.13 -8.01
CA ASN A 55 -11.39 4.70 -7.11
C ASN A 55 -10.52 5.88 -6.65
N ARG A 56 -10.15 6.78 -7.57
CA ARG A 56 -9.39 8.00 -7.23
C ARG A 56 -10.16 8.93 -6.29
N SER A 57 -11.48 9.05 -6.48
CA SER A 57 -12.37 9.81 -5.61
C SER A 57 -12.41 9.23 -4.21
N GLN A 58 -12.53 7.91 -4.06
CA GLN A 58 -12.45 7.26 -2.76
C GLN A 58 -11.13 7.58 -2.05
N ARG A 59 -9.99 7.44 -2.73
CA ARG A 59 -8.66 7.79 -2.18
C ARG A 59 -8.56 9.25 -1.77
N SER A 60 -9.03 10.17 -2.61
CA SER A 60 -9.01 11.61 -2.29
C SER A 60 -9.88 11.98 -1.09
N LEU A 61 -10.93 11.20 -0.81
CA LEU A 61 -11.83 11.37 0.33
C LEU A 61 -11.33 10.69 1.61
N SER A 62 -10.34 9.80 1.51
CA SER A 62 -9.72 9.17 2.68
C SER A 62 -8.35 9.78 3.00
N GLY A 63 -7.64 10.33 2.02
CA GLY A 63 -6.28 10.83 2.19
C GLY A 63 -6.17 12.33 2.53
N PRO A 64 -5.05 12.76 3.15
CA PRO A 64 -4.76 14.17 3.44
C PRO A 64 -4.17 14.97 2.25
N ASP A 65 -3.88 14.33 1.12
CA ASP A 65 -3.22 14.96 -0.02
C ASP A 65 -4.14 15.94 -0.79
N VAL A 66 -3.84 17.24 -0.67
CA VAL A 66 -4.54 18.32 -1.38
C VAL A 66 -4.41 18.19 -2.89
N SER A 67 -3.22 17.85 -3.40
CA SER A 67 -2.98 17.74 -4.85
C SER A 67 -3.80 16.62 -5.45
N LEU A 68 -3.92 15.50 -4.74
CA LEU A 68 -4.79 14.41 -5.14
C LEU A 68 -6.26 14.85 -5.18
N ALA A 69 -6.74 15.58 -4.18
CA ALA A 69 -8.10 16.10 -4.15
C ALA A 69 -8.38 17.11 -5.27
N GLU A 70 -7.45 18.03 -5.56
CA GLU A 70 -7.57 19.00 -6.66
C GLU A 70 -7.59 18.33 -8.03
N ALA A 71 -6.65 17.41 -8.26
CA ALA A 71 -6.59 16.64 -9.50
C ALA A 71 -7.87 15.82 -9.71
N THR A 72 -8.37 15.19 -8.65
CA THR A 72 -9.60 14.41 -8.71
C THR A 72 -10.82 15.28 -9.00
N ARG A 73 -10.94 16.46 -8.37
CA ARG A 73 -12.00 17.44 -8.70
C ARG A 73 -11.97 17.80 -10.19
N ALA A 74 -10.81 18.19 -10.69
CA ALA A 74 -10.66 18.63 -12.08
C ALA A 74 -10.97 17.50 -13.07
N GLN A 75 -10.45 16.30 -12.83
CA GLN A 75 -10.69 15.15 -13.70
C GLN A 75 -12.15 14.71 -13.67
N LEU A 76 -12.80 14.71 -12.49
CA LEU A 76 -14.21 14.41 -12.37
C LEU A 76 -15.04 15.41 -13.19
N PHE A 77 -14.79 16.71 -13.03
CA PHE A 77 -15.48 17.75 -13.79
C PHE A 77 -15.33 17.56 -15.31
N LEU A 78 -14.11 17.34 -15.79
CA LEU A 78 -13.83 17.11 -17.21
C LEU A 78 -14.50 15.84 -17.73
N HIS A 79 -14.50 14.77 -16.94
CA HIS A 79 -15.13 13.49 -17.29
C HIS A 79 -16.64 13.62 -17.42
N LEU A 80 -17.31 14.30 -16.47
CA LEU A 80 -18.75 14.56 -16.55
C LEU A 80 -19.11 15.23 -17.88
N GLY A 81 -18.32 16.21 -18.33
CA GLY A 81 -18.53 16.88 -19.62
C GLY A 81 -18.18 16.03 -20.85
N LYS A 82 -17.31 15.01 -20.73
CA LYS A 82 -17.08 14.01 -21.79
C LYS A 82 -18.30 13.08 -21.93
N VAL A 83 -18.79 12.56 -20.80
CA VAL A 83 -19.95 11.67 -20.80
C VAL A 83 -21.19 12.40 -21.31
N GLU A 84 -21.43 13.64 -20.87
CA GLU A 84 -22.56 14.44 -21.36
C GLU A 84 -22.53 14.65 -22.87
N ARG A 85 -21.36 14.97 -23.46
CA ARG A 85 -21.22 15.09 -24.92
C ARG A 85 -21.49 13.78 -25.65
N PHE A 86 -20.99 12.67 -25.12
CA PHE A 86 -21.27 11.35 -25.67
C PHE A 86 -22.76 11.01 -25.59
N LEU A 87 -23.40 11.26 -24.45
CA LEU A 87 -24.83 10.99 -24.30
C LEU A 87 -25.65 11.82 -25.28
N ASN A 88 -25.38 13.13 -25.36
CA ASN A 88 -26.08 14.04 -26.25
C ASN A 88 -25.84 13.74 -27.74
N SER A 89 -24.69 13.14 -28.11
CA SER A 89 -24.43 12.75 -29.49
C SER A 89 -25.23 11.52 -29.92
N GLN A 90 -25.61 10.64 -28.98
CA GLN A 90 -26.44 9.47 -29.26
C GLN A 90 -27.94 9.79 -29.15
N TYR A 91 -28.33 10.56 -28.13
CA TYR A 91 -29.71 10.98 -27.92
C TYR A 91 -29.77 12.31 -27.14
N GLN A 92 -30.38 13.33 -27.74
CA GLN A 92 -30.33 14.72 -27.23
C GLN A 92 -30.88 14.91 -25.82
N ILE A 93 -31.79 14.06 -25.35
CA ILE A 93 -32.46 14.22 -24.06
C ILE A 93 -32.41 12.89 -23.27
N PRO A 94 -31.27 12.57 -22.62
CA PRO A 94 -31.05 11.25 -21.98
C PRO A 94 -32.13 10.87 -20.95
N GLN A 95 -32.68 11.85 -20.24
CA GLN A 95 -33.73 11.68 -19.23
C GLN A 95 -35.05 11.09 -19.76
N PHE A 96 -35.34 11.21 -21.07
CA PHE A 96 -36.54 10.57 -21.64
C PHE A 96 -36.28 9.10 -21.97
N LEU A 97 -35.07 8.76 -22.41
CA LEU A 97 -34.71 7.39 -22.76
C LEU A 97 -34.43 6.54 -21.51
N CYS A 98 -33.95 7.15 -20.42
CA CYS A 98 -33.44 6.45 -19.25
C CYS A 98 -34.21 6.78 -17.98
N SER A 99 -34.68 5.75 -17.29
CA SER A 99 -35.31 5.85 -15.96
C SER A 99 -34.45 5.11 -14.94
N ASN A 100 -33.81 5.82 -14.00
CA ASN A 100 -32.95 5.21 -12.96
C ASN A 100 -31.90 4.21 -13.50
N GLY A 101 -31.38 4.43 -14.71
CA GLY A 101 -30.37 3.57 -15.33
C GLY A 101 -30.92 2.44 -16.19
N THR A 102 -32.23 2.24 -16.25
CA THR A 102 -32.88 1.31 -17.18
C THR A 102 -33.41 2.05 -18.41
N ALA A 103 -33.35 1.40 -19.56
CA ALA A 103 -33.83 1.95 -20.81
C ALA A 103 -35.36 1.79 -20.93
N SER A 104 -36.06 2.85 -21.28
CA SER A 104 -37.49 2.78 -21.60
C SER A 104 -37.66 2.08 -22.97
N PRO A 105 -38.40 0.96 -23.05
CA PRO A 105 -38.61 0.25 -24.31
C PRO A 105 -39.50 1.04 -25.28
N GLU A 106 -40.35 1.93 -24.75
CA GLU A 106 -41.37 2.67 -25.51
C GLU A 106 -40.79 3.89 -26.25
N VAL A 107 -39.58 4.33 -25.90
CA VAL A 107 -38.95 5.50 -26.51
C VAL A 107 -38.16 5.08 -27.76
N PRO A 108 -38.47 5.65 -28.95
CA PRO A 108 -37.72 5.38 -30.15
C PRO A 108 -36.34 6.03 -30.07
N ALA A 109 -35.29 5.20 -30.10
CA ALA A 109 -33.89 5.60 -30.15
C ALA A 109 -33.13 4.71 -31.14
N ASN A 110 -32.19 5.30 -31.88
CA ASN A 110 -31.31 4.62 -32.84
C ASN A 110 -30.16 3.87 -32.14
N LEU A 111 -30.49 3.11 -31.11
CA LEU A 111 -29.57 2.32 -30.28
C LEU A 111 -30.16 0.92 -30.09
N THR A 112 -29.31 -0.11 -30.18
CA THR A 112 -29.70 -1.49 -29.87
C THR A 112 -29.97 -1.67 -28.39
N ALA A 113 -30.65 -2.75 -27.99
CA ALA A 113 -30.92 -3.04 -26.58
C ALA A 113 -29.67 -2.99 -25.67
N PRO A 114 -28.53 -3.67 -25.99
CA PRO A 114 -27.32 -3.59 -25.16
C PRO A 114 -26.68 -2.20 -25.19
N GLN A 115 -26.77 -1.46 -26.30
CA GLN A 115 -26.30 -0.07 -26.36
C GLN A 115 -27.13 0.84 -25.46
N ARG A 116 -28.46 0.65 -25.40
CA ARG A 116 -29.35 1.42 -24.52
C ARG A 116 -29.06 1.14 -23.05
N GLU A 117 -28.76 -0.10 -22.70
CA GLU A 117 -28.41 -0.49 -21.32
C GLU A 117 -27.12 0.21 -20.85
N VAL A 118 -26.06 0.14 -21.66
CA VAL A 118 -24.78 0.83 -21.39
C VAL A 118 -24.98 2.35 -21.34
N TYR A 119 -25.71 2.90 -22.31
CA TYR A 119 -26.04 4.33 -22.38
C TYR A 119 -26.75 4.81 -21.11
N CYS A 120 -27.80 4.11 -20.67
CA CYS A 120 -28.57 4.51 -19.50
C CYS A 120 -27.82 4.31 -18.19
N SER A 121 -26.98 3.30 -18.08
CA SER A 121 -26.12 3.11 -16.90
C SER A 121 -25.01 4.15 -16.81
N LEU A 122 -24.41 4.56 -17.94
CA LEU A 122 -23.50 5.71 -17.99
C LEU A 122 -24.21 7.01 -17.57
N TYR A 123 -25.43 7.24 -18.05
CA TYR A 123 -26.23 8.39 -17.62
C TYR A 123 -26.53 8.38 -16.11
N ALA A 124 -27.04 7.27 -15.58
CA ALA A 124 -27.41 7.16 -14.17
C ALA A 124 -26.20 7.29 -13.24
N SER A 125 -25.11 6.60 -13.54
CA SER A 125 -23.86 6.71 -12.78
C SER A 125 -23.28 8.13 -12.83
N THR A 126 -23.38 8.83 -13.96
CA THR A 126 -22.97 10.24 -14.09
C THR A 126 -23.83 11.16 -13.22
N GLN A 127 -25.15 10.93 -13.14
CA GLN A 127 -26.02 11.69 -12.23
C GLN A 127 -25.65 11.48 -10.77
N GLN A 128 -25.27 10.26 -10.38
CA GLN A 128 -24.78 9.95 -9.04
C GLN A 128 -23.42 10.59 -8.73
N LEU A 129 -22.53 10.70 -9.73
CA LEU A 129 -21.20 11.31 -9.55
C LEU A 129 -21.22 12.85 -9.59
N LYS A 130 -22.22 13.48 -10.20
CA LYS A 130 -22.28 14.94 -10.32
C LYS A 130 -22.22 15.69 -8.96
N PRO A 131 -22.93 15.26 -7.91
CA PRO A 131 -22.79 15.85 -6.57
C PRO A 131 -21.39 15.73 -5.97
N MET A 132 -20.59 14.74 -6.40
CA MET A 132 -19.26 14.49 -5.83
C MET A 132 -18.27 15.62 -6.07
N VAL A 133 -18.45 16.40 -7.15
CA VAL A 133 -17.64 17.62 -7.39
C VAL A 133 -17.73 18.56 -6.19
N ARG A 134 -18.95 18.84 -5.71
CA ARG A 134 -19.18 19.73 -4.57
C ARG A 134 -18.65 19.15 -3.26
N VAL A 135 -18.73 17.83 -3.08
CA VAL A 135 -18.18 17.15 -1.90
C VAL A 135 -16.66 17.35 -1.84
N ILE A 136 -15.97 17.13 -2.96
CA ILE A 136 -14.51 17.32 -3.03
C ILE A 136 -14.16 18.82 -2.90
N GLU A 137 -14.92 19.73 -3.52
CA GLU A 137 -14.73 21.17 -3.38
C GLU A 137 -14.84 21.66 -1.94
N ARG A 138 -15.83 21.18 -1.18
CA ARG A 138 -15.99 21.52 0.24
C ARG A 138 -14.85 20.99 1.12
N ARG A 139 -14.20 19.90 0.67
CA ARG A 139 -13.06 19.30 1.37
C ARG A 139 -11.76 20.06 1.16
N LEU A 140 -11.50 20.58 -0.04
CA LEU A 140 -10.27 21.31 -0.35
C LEU A 140 -9.86 22.38 0.68
N PRO A 141 -10.75 23.30 1.13
CA PRO A 141 -10.37 24.27 2.15
C PRO A 141 -10.07 23.63 3.52
N MET A 142 -10.66 22.47 3.83
CA MET A 142 -10.35 21.72 5.07
C MET A 142 -8.94 21.10 5.01
N LEU A 143 -8.47 20.72 3.81
CA LEU A 143 -7.14 20.17 3.60
C LEU A 143 -6.05 21.25 3.45
N ALA A 144 -6.41 22.47 3.01
CA ALA A 144 -5.47 23.57 2.81
C ALA A 144 -4.69 23.96 4.08
N GLY A 145 -5.26 23.72 5.26
CA GLY A 145 -4.58 23.92 6.55
C GLY A 145 -3.62 22.79 6.96
N LEU A 146 -3.69 21.63 6.29
CA LEU A 146 -2.88 20.44 6.59
C LEU A 146 -1.65 20.33 5.66
N ALA A 147 -1.75 20.86 4.45
CA ALA A 147 -0.78 20.62 3.38
C ALA A 147 -0.57 21.85 2.48
N ALA A 148 -0.44 23.05 3.06
CA ALA A 148 -0.11 24.22 2.25
C ALA A 148 1.21 23.93 1.49
N PRO A 149 1.22 23.91 0.15
CA PRO A 149 2.41 23.53 -0.60
C PRO A 149 3.54 24.50 -0.28
N ASP A 150 4.75 23.96 -0.14
CA ASP A 150 5.94 24.81 -0.20
C ASP A 150 5.89 25.59 -1.53
N PRO A 151 6.18 26.91 -1.54
CA PRO A 151 6.33 27.62 -2.79
C PRO A 151 7.45 26.95 -3.56
N LEU A 152 7.07 26.20 -4.60
CA LEU A 152 7.97 25.46 -5.49
C LEU A 152 9.24 26.27 -5.76
N SER A 153 10.40 25.72 -5.39
CA SER A 153 11.66 26.23 -5.90
C SER A 153 11.59 26.19 -7.44
N PRO A 154 12.11 27.19 -8.16
CA PRO A 154 11.96 27.27 -9.62
C PRO A 154 12.40 26.01 -10.39
N GLU A 155 13.26 25.19 -9.79
CA GLU A 155 13.81 23.94 -10.33
C GLU A 155 12.85 22.74 -10.24
N ASP A 156 11.85 22.76 -9.34
CA ASP A 156 10.91 21.65 -9.10
C ASP A 156 9.57 21.78 -9.84
N LYS A 157 9.43 22.72 -10.78
CA LYS A 157 8.18 22.86 -11.53
C LYS A 157 8.04 21.71 -12.54
N PRO A 158 7.08 20.79 -12.37
CA PRO A 158 6.80 19.82 -13.41
C PRO A 158 6.29 20.56 -14.65
N PRO A 159 6.68 20.13 -15.87
CA PRO A 159 6.16 20.69 -17.10
C PRO A 159 4.61 20.64 -17.11
N PRO A 160 3.95 21.58 -17.80
CA PRO A 160 2.49 21.73 -17.75
C PRO A 160 1.70 20.46 -18.13
N SER A 161 2.32 19.53 -18.86
CA SER A 161 1.75 18.22 -19.22
C SER A 161 1.73 17.19 -18.07
N LEU A 162 2.52 17.37 -17.00
CA LEU A 162 2.61 16.45 -15.85
C LEU A 162 1.69 16.83 -14.68
N ARG A 163 0.99 17.98 -14.74
CA ARG A 163 0.07 18.42 -13.66
C ARG A 163 -1.07 17.44 -13.35
N TYR A 164 -1.35 16.48 -14.22
CA TYR A 164 -2.44 15.51 -14.05
C TYR A 164 -1.96 14.12 -13.55
N ASN A 165 -0.65 13.91 -13.45
CA ASN A 165 -0.01 12.68 -12.97
C ASN A 165 0.81 12.96 -11.70
N VAL A 166 0.17 13.53 -10.68
CA VAL A 166 0.80 13.73 -9.38
C VAL A 166 0.74 12.41 -8.61
N GLN A 167 1.83 11.64 -8.63
CA GLN A 167 2.02 10.45 -7.78
C GLN A 167 2.76 10.80 -6.48
N LEU A 168 3.39 11.97 -6.39
CA LEU A 168 4.20 12.36 -5.24
C LEU A 168 3.35 13.17 -4.25
N PRO A 169 3.13 12.69 -3.02
CA PRO A 169 2.43 13.45 -1.98
C PRO A 169 3.23 14.70 -1.62
N VAL A 170 2.53 15.82 -1.40
CA VAL A 170 3.13 17.11 -1.04
C VAL A 170 3.64 17.05 0.41
N ARG A 171 4.85 17.55 0.65
CA ARG A 171 5.37 17.75 2.02
C ARG A 171 4.59 18.88 2.70
N PRO A 172 4.11 18.69 3.95
CA PRO A 172 3.37 19.72 4.65
C PRO A 172 4.26 20.91 5.00
N ARG A 173 3.65 22.09 5.09
CA ARG A 173 4.28 23.36 5.51
C ARG A 173 4.53 23.51 7.01
N TYR A 174 4.30 22.47 7.80
CA TYR A 174 4.68 22.51 9.21
C TYR A 174 6.17 22.81 9.28
N SER A 175 6.63 23.51 10.33
CA SER A 175 8.07 23.55 10.62
C SER A 175 8.54 22.10 10.51
N PRO A 176 9.55 21.79 9.66
CA PRO A 176 10.01 20.41 9.53
C PRO A 176 10.19 19.91 10.94
N VAL A 177 9.59 18.75 11.24
CA VAL A 177 9.81 18.12 12.53
C VAL A 177 11.32 18.14 12.69
N PRO A 178 11.87 18.82 13.72
CA PRO A 178 13.31 18.91 13.89
C PRO A 178 13.86 17.51 13.71
N ASN A 179 15.00 17.35 13.02
CA ASN A 179 15.63 16.05 12.91
C ASN A 179 15.92 15.56 14.33
N PHE A 180 14.98 14.82 14.89
CA PHE A 180 15.13 14.21 16.18
C PHE A 180 16.20 13.13 15.98
N PRO A 181 17.17 13.02 16.89
CA PRO A 181 17.98 11.82 16.91
C PRO A 181 17.03 10.62 16.96
N GLU A 182 17.37 9.55 16.25
CA GLU A 182 16.61 8.31 16.32
C GLU A 182 16.36 7.97 17.80
N PRO A 183 15.10 7.73 18.19
CA PRO A 183 14.79 7.45 19.58
C PRO A 183 15.53 6.17 19.98
N GLU A 184 16.39 6.28 20.99
CA GLU A 184 17.00 5.08 21.58
C GLU A 184 15.88 4.14 22.07
N PRO A 185 16.04 2.82 21.93
CA PRO A 185 15.02 1.87 22.38
C PRO A 185 14.70 2.12 23.86
N PRO A 186 13.40 2.19 24.23
CA PRO A 186 13.00 2.52 25.58
C PRO A 186 13.59 1.51 26.58
N THR A 187 14.27 2.04 27.59
CA THR A 187 14.90 1.23 28.65
C THR A 187 13.87 0.99 29.74
N ILE A 188 13.43 -0.26 29.91
CA ILE A 188 12.44 -0.62 30.93
C ILE A 188 13.09 -0.43 32.31
N GLY A 189 12.35 0.16 33.26
CA GLY A 189 12.81 0.39 34.64
C GLY A 189 13.62 1.67 34.87
N VAL A 190 13.93 2.42 33.82
CA VAL A 190 14.59 3.74 33.95
C VAL A 190 13.58 4.83 33.62
N PRO A 191 13.36 5.82 34.52
CA PRO A 191 12.51 6.95 34.19
C PRO A 191 13.09 7.67 32.98
N THR A 192 12.34 7.68 31.87
CA THR A 192 12.72 8.41 30.66
C THR A 192 12.82 9.88 31.01
N LYS A 193 13.96 10.50 30.67
CA LYS A 193 14.12 11.95 30.82
C LYS A 193 13.07 12.61 29.95
N ARG A 194 12.15 13.34 30.57
CA ARG A 194 11.20 14.17 29.84
C ARG A 194 12.00 15.19 29.02
N PRO A 195 11.74 15.34 27.71
CA PRO A 195 12.43 16.33 26.90
C PRO A 195 12.32 17.71 27.56
N ILE A 196 13.42 18.47 27.54
CA ILE A 196 13.56 19.78 28.21
C ILE A 196 12.84 20.91 27.43
N VAL A 197 12.21 20.58 26.29
CA VAL A 197 11.60 21.54 25.37
C VAL A 197 10.11 21.24 25.21
N ASP A 198 9.25 22.26 25.24
CA ASP A 198 7.79 22.27 25.04
C ASP A 198 7.29 21.71 23.67
N TYR A 199 8.10 20.93 22.96
CA TYR A 199 7.64 20.09 21.85
C TYR A 199 7.34 18.71 22.42
N ASP A 200 6.27 18.59 23.20
CA ASP A 200 5.96 17.36 23.91
C ASP A 200 5.72 16.16 22.98
N GLU A 201 5.23 16.37 21.75
CA GLU A 201 4.95 15.29 20.80
C GLU A 201 5.09 15.76 19.34
N PRO A 202 5.49 14.89 18.39
CA PRO A 202 5.41 15.21 16.97
C PRO A 202 3.98 15.64 16.59
N PRO A 203 3.80 16.55 15.62
CA PRO A 203 2.48 17.04 15.25
C PRO A 203 1.56 15.88 14.89
N PHE A 204 0.37 15.84 15.51
CA PHE A 204 -0.61 14.80 15.23
C PHE A 204 -0.97 14.78 13.74
N GLN A 205 -0.74 13.63 13.11
CA GLN A 205 -1.20 13.37 11.76
C GLN A 205 -2.74 13.49 11.70
N PRO A 206 -3.30 14.00 10.60
CA PRO A 206 -4.73 14.24 10.49
C PRO A 206 -5.53 12.92 10.55
N ALA A 207 -6.65 12.92 11.26
CA ALA A 207 -7.58 11.79 11.33
C ALA A 207 -8.78 12.08 10.42
N ILE A 208 -8.77 11.56 9.19
CA ILE A 208 -9.74 11.92 8.16
C ILE A 208 -10.68 10.76 7.86
N ALA A 209 -11.93 10.89 8.27
CA ALA A 209 -12.98 9.95 7.89
C ALA A 209 -13.67 10.45 6.60
N PRO A 210 -13.77 9.61 5.54
CA PRO A 210 -14.58 9.95 4.37
C PRO A 210 -16.07 10.09 4.76
N PRO A 211 -16.82 11.06 4.19
CA PRO A 211 -18.25 11.18 4.47
C PRO A 211 -19.01 9.93 4.03
N GLN A 212 -19.79 9.32 4.94
CA GLN A 212 -20.48 8.04 4.66
C GLN A 212 -21.35 8.10 3.39
N GLN A 213 -22.07 9.20 3.19
CA GLN A 213 -22.91 9.42 2.02
C GLN A 213 -22.11 9.50 0.70
N ALA A 214 -20.88 9.99 0.75
CA ALA A 214 -20.00 10.01 -0.41
C ALA A 214 -19.51 8.61 -0.77
N ILE A 215 -19.14 7.81 0.23
CA ILE A 215 -18.73 6.41 0.03
C ILE A 215 -19.86 5.61 -0.59
N THR A 216 -21.08 5.71 -0.04
CA THR A 216 -22.24 4.98 -0.57
C THR A 216 -22.59 5.40 -1.99
N THR A 217 -22.48 6.70 -2.31
CA THR A 217 -22.69 7.21 -3.68
C THR A 217 -21.66 6.65 -4.66
N LEU A 218 -20.37 6.65 -4.29
CA LEU A 218 -19.29 6.12 -5.14
C LEU A 218 -19.42 4.61 -5.35
N LEU A 219 -19.80 3.85 -4.31
CA LEU A 219 -20.05 2.41 -4.42
C LEU A 219 -21.27 2.10 -5.29
N ALA A 220 -22.36 2.86 -5.15
CA ALA A 220 -23.55 2.70 -5.99
C ALA A 220 -23.24 2.98 -7.48
N ALA A 221 -22.51 4.07 -7.76
CA ALA A 221 -22.09 4.42 -9.12
C ALA A 221 -21.19 3.35 -9.73
N ARG A 222 -20.31 2.76 -8.93
CA ARG A 222 -19.47 1.64 -9.35
C ARG A 222 -20.30 0.42 -9.69
N GLN A 223 -21.20 0.00 -8.79
CA GLN A 223 -22.01 -1.19 -8.98
C GLN A 223 -22.84 -1.12 -10.27
N GLN A 224 -23.37 0.07 -10.57
CA GLN A 224 -24.09 0.34 -11.81
C GLN A 224 -23.22 0.16 -13.08
N LEU A 225 -21.93 0.51 -13.01
CA LEU A 225 -21.00 0.32 -14.13
C LEU A 225 -20.54 -1.13 -14.26
N LEU A 226 -20.43 -1.86 -13.14
CA LEU A 226 -20.06 -3.28 -13.17
C LEU A 226 -21.19 -4.17 -13.68
N SER A 227 -22.45 -3.82 -13.41
CA SER A 227 -23.60 -4.60 -13.89
C SER A 227 -23.74 -4.60 -15.42
N ILE A 228 -23.17 -3.61 -16.12
CA ILE A 228 -23.26 -3.50 -17.59
C ILE A 228 -22.11 -4.13 -18.35
N LEU A 229 -21.08 -4.65 -17.67
CA LEU A 229 -19.96 -5.30 -18.35
C LEU A 229 -20.39 -6.46 -19.27
N PRO A 230 -21.39 -7.30 -18.92
CA PRO A 230 -21.87 -8.35 -19.82
C PRO A 230 -22.55 -7.83 -21.11
N ALA A 231 -22.98 -6.56 -21.15
CA ALA A 231 -23.60 -5.96 -22.33
C ALA A 231 -22.58 -5.46 -23.38
N PHE A 232 -21.29 -5.39 -23.01
CA PHE A 232 -20.22 -5.04 -23.94
C PHE A 232 -19.87 -6.23 -24.87
N PRO A 233 -19.37 -5.96 -26.08
CA PRO A 233 -18.83 -7.01 -26.95
C PRO A 233 -17.61 -7.68 -26.32
N GLU A 234 -17.37 -8.95 -26.63
CA GLU A 234 -16.24 -9.75 -26.09
C GLU A 234 -14.86 -9.13 -26.32
N SER A 235 -14.72 -8.24 -27.31
CA SER A 235 -13.48 -7.52 -27.59
C SER A 235 -13.16 -6.39 -26.61
N ALA A 236 -14.13 -5.97 -25.78
CA ALA A 236 -13.94 -4.89 -24.82
C ALA A 236 -13.03 -5.33 -23.66
N ARG A 237 -12.10 -4.47 -23.26
CA ARG A 237 -11.12 -4.69 -22.21
C ARG A 237 -11.33 -3.70 -21.07
N ILE A 238 -12.42 -3.88 -20.33
CA ILE A 238 -12.71 -3.07 -19.14
C ILE A 238 -12.16 -3.80 -17.91
N ILE A 239 -11.29 -3.12 -17.17
CA ILE A 239 -10.67 -3.60 -15.93
C ILE A 239 -11.27 -2.84 -14.77
N ASP A 240 -11.87 -3.56 -13.83
CA ASP A 240 -12.34 -2.97 -12.58
C ASP A 240 -11.15 -2.74 -11.63
N PRO A 241 -10.80 -1.49 -11.26
CA PRO A 241 -9.61 -1.21 -10.44
C PRO A 241 -9.73 -1.64 -8.96
N GLY A 242 -10.79 -2.38 -8.59
CA GLY A 242 -11.14 -2.72 -7.20
C GLY A 242 -11.66 -1.51 -6.38
N PRO A 243 -12.63 -1.67 -5.45
CA PRO A 243 -12.91 -0.65 -4.43
C PRO A 243 -11.82 -0.68 -3.35
N ASN A 244 -10.87 -1.60 -3.49
CA ASN A 244 -10.12 -2.15 -2.39
C ASN A 244 -8.72 -1.54 -2.40
N PRO A 245 -8.46 -0.50 -1.57
CA PRO A 245 -7.10 -0.13 -1.22
C PRO A 245 -6.29 -1.37 -0.84
N GLU A 246 -6.91 -2.43 -0.30
CA GLU A 246 -6.29 -3.73 -0.02
C GLU A 246 -5.63 -4.41 -1.24
N ILE A 247 -6.14 -4.30 -2.48
CA ILE A 247 -5.48 -4.95 -3.64
C ILE A 247 -4.21 -4.20 -3.99
N ILE A 248 -4.26 -2.87 -3.91
CA ILE A 248 -3.09 -2.02 -4.17
C ILE A 248 -2.11 -2.13 -3.00
N ALA A 249 -2.60 -2.16 -1.76
CA ALA A 249 -1.80 -2.39 -0.55
C ALA A 249 -1.21 -3.81 -0.53
N ARG A 250 -1.91 -4.85 -0.98
CA ARG A 250 -1.32 -6.19 -1.20
C ARG A 250 -0.29 -6.19 -2.33
N GLY A 251 -0.50 -5.43 -3.39
CA GLY A 251 0.53 -5.21 -4.41
C GLY A 251 1.76 -4.50 -3.83
N THR A 252 1.54 -3.47 -3.01
CA THR A 252 2.56 -2.60 -2.44
C THR A 252 3.30 -3.20 -1.25
N TYR A 253 2.64 -3.98 -0.39
CA TYR A 253 3.18 -4.51 0.87
C TYR A 253 3.05 -6.03 1.01
N GLY A 254 2.14 -6.68 0.27
CA GLY A 254 1.92 -8.12 0.31
C GLY A 254 2.64 -8.92 -0.79
N LEU A 255 2.45 -10.23 -0.77
CA LEU A 255 2.87 -11.15 -1.83
C LEU A 255 1.93 -11.03 -3.05
N LEU A 256 2.50 -11.09 -4.24
CA LEU A 256 1.72 -11.14 -5.48
C LEU A 256 1.12 -12.54 -5.66
N PRO A 257 -0.10 -12.69 -6.21
CA PRO A 257 -0.76 -14.00 -6.31
C PRO A 257 0.02 -15.09 -7.05
N LEU A 258 0.89 -14.71 -7.99
CA LEU A 258 1.70 -15.65 -8.78
C LEU A 258 3.03 -16.02 -8.08
N GLU A 259 3.51 -15.25 -7.10
CA GLU A 259 4.79 -15.52 -6.45
C GLU A 259 4.80 -16.85 -5.69
N PRO A 260 3.81 -17.18 -4.83
CA PRO A 260 3.79 -18.49 -4.16
C PRO A 260 3.72 -19.67 -5.12
N GLN A 261 3.06 -19.50 -6.27
CA GLN A 261 2.89 -20.59 -7.26
C GLN A 261 4.24 -21.01 -7.86
N GLN A 262 5.17 -20.07 -8.04
CA GLN A 262 6.51 -20.35 -8.55
C GLN A 262 7.32 -21.25 -7.61
N TYR A 263 7.03 -21.21 -6.30
CA TYR A 263 7.77 -21.93 -5.27
C TYR A 263 6.93 -23.04 -4.62
N ALA A 264 5.87 -23.50 -5.28
CA ALA A 264 4.89 -24.43 -4.71
C ALA A 264 5.53 -25.73 -4.16
N GLU A 265 6.55 -26.27 -4.84
CA GLU A 265 7.26 -27.47 -4.39
C GLU A 265 8.03 -27.25 -3.07
N PHE A 266 8.68 -26.10 -2.93
CA PHE A 266 9.36 -25.72 -1.69
C PHE A 266 8.34 -25.49 -0.56
N LEU A 267 7.28 -24.74 -0.85
CA LEU A 267 6.24 -24.37 0.12
C LEU A 267 5.37 -25.56 0.57
N ALA A 268 5.41 -26.68 -0.15
CA ALA A 268 4.76 -27.92 0.27
C ALA A 268 5.53 -28.65 1.39
N GLN A 269 6.79 -28.27 1.65
CA GLN A 269 7.60 -28.87 2.71
C GLN A 269 7.19 -28.31 4.09
N PRO A 270 7.29 -29.12 5.17
CA PRO A 270 6.98 -28.64 6.51
C PRO A 270 7.94 -27.52 6.93
N ASN A 271 7.45 -26.62 7.80
CA ASN A 271 8.26 -25.55 8.38
C ASN A 271 8.89 -24.60 7.36
N THR A 272 8.28 -24.47 6.18
CA THR A 272 8.72 -23.54 5.14
C THR A 272 7.67 -22.47 4.88
N GLY A 273 8.11 -21.35 4.31
CA GLY A 273 7.20 -20.34 3.84
C GLY A 273 7.85 -19.32 2.94
N ILE A 274 7.02 -18.37 2.53
CA ILE A 274 7.40 -17.23 1.68
C ILE A 274 6.93 -15.97 2.38
N ALA A 275 7.76 -14.93 2.35
CA ALA A 275 7.46 -13.65 2.97
C ALA A 275 7.97 -12.51 2.10
N ARG A 276 7.45 -11.32 2.36
CA ARG A 276 8.00 -10.09 1.81
C ARG A 276 8.70 -9.35 2.94
N LEU A 277 9.97 -9.02 2.73
CA LEU A 277 10.73 -8.11 3.59
C LEU A 277 10.57 -6.70 3.04
N LEU A 278 9.93 -5.85 3.82
CA LEU A 278 9.70 -4.44 3.50
C LEU A 278 10.90 -3.59 3.96
N LEU A 279 10.97 -2.37 3.42
CA LEU A 279 11.92 -1.37 3.88
C LEU A 279 11.54 -0.89 5.30
N ALA A 280 12.51 -0.56 6.14
CA ALA A 280 12.27 -0.04 7.50
C ALA A 280 11.35 1.20 7.51
N GLU A 281 11.49 2.09 6.51
CA GLU A 281 10.62 3.26 6.31
C GLU A 281 9.13 2.91 6.10
N SER A 282 8.80 1.66 5.75
CA SER A 282 7.42 1.19 5.63
C SER A 282 6.77 1.00 7.00
N TYR A 283 7.54 0.54 7.99
CA TYR A 283 7.08 0.33 9.36
C TYR A 283 7.23 1.60 10.22
N HIS A 284 8.23 2.42 9.91
CA HIS A 284 8.55 3.68 10.56
C HIS A 284 8.31 4.84 9.59
N PRO A 285 7.04 5.23 9.36
CA PRO A 285 6.72 6.27 8.40
C PRO A 285 7.33 7.61 8.83
N ASP A 286 7.97 8.29 7.86
CA ASP A 286 8.51 9.64 8.05
C ASP A 286 7.42 10.57 8.64
N PRO A 287 7.64 11.17 9.83
CA PRO A 287 6.65 12.06 10.45
C PRO A 287 6.37 13.31 9.61
N ASN A 288 7.25 13.66 8.66
CA ASN A 288 7.04 14.76 7.72
C ASN A 288 6.23 14.36 6.48
N ARG A 289 5.84 13.09 6.31
CA ARG A 289 4.91 12.68 5.25
C ARG A 289 3.49 12.66 5.80
N LEU A 290 2.60 13.40 5.12
CA LEU A 290 1.19 13.45 5.49
C LEU A 290 0.55 12.07 5.33
N ARG A 291 0.00 11.58 6.43
CA ARG A 291 -0.72 10.32 6.49
C ARG A 291 -2.05 10.49 7.19
N ASN A 292 -3.06 9.73 6.79
CA ASN A 292 -4.29 9.65 7.56
C ASN A 292 -4.06 8.74 8.78
N ARG A 293 -4.19 9.29 9.99
CA ARG A 293 -4.06 8.53 11.25
C ARG A 293 -5.14 7.45 11.41
N LEU A 294 -6.27 7.58 10.71
CA LEU A 294 -7.30 6.54 10.70
C LEU A 294 -6.94 5.34 9.81
N GLU A 295 -5.89 5.43 8.98
CA GLU A 295 -5.39 4.27 8.24
C GLU A 295 -4.49 3.43 9.16
N PRO A 296 -4.71 2.11 9.27
CA PRO A 296 -3.95 1.25 10.17
C PRO A 296 -2.45 1.27 9.80
N PRO A 297 -1.52 1.26 10.77
CA PRO A 297 -0.09 1.06 10.53
C PRO A 297 0.17 -0.11 9.58
N VAL A 298 1.21 0.00 8.73
CA VAL A 298 1.58 -1.09 7.81
C VAL A 298 1.84 -2.37 8.59
N LEU A 299 2.43 -2.30 9.79
CA LEU A 299 2.67 -3.46 10.64
C LEU A 299 1.37 -4.14 11.14
N GLU A 300 0.28 -3.40 11.28
CA GLU A 300 -1.02 -3.93 11.70
C GLU A 300 -1.72 -4.64 10.53
N GLU A 301 -1.71 -4.03 9.34
CA GLU A 301 -2.35 -4.59 8.15
C GLU A 301 -1.50 -5.71 7.49
N PHE A 302 -0.17 -5.56 7.53
CA PHE A 302 0.82 -6.46 6.97
C PHE A 302 1.90 -6.79 8.02
N PRO A 303 1.56 -7.61 9.03
CA PRO A 303 2.52 -8.03 10.05
C PRO A 303 3.63 -8.89 9.44
N PHE A 304 4.75 -8.97 10.16
CA PHE A 304 5.82 -9.92 9.86
C PHE A 304 5.29 -11.35 9.72
N ALA A 305 5.88 -12.12 8.81
CA ALA A 305 5.40 -13.45 8.46
C ALA A 305 5.48 -14.41 9.66
N SER A 306 4.38 -15.12 9.92
CA SER A 306 4.32 -16.18 10.95
C SER A 306 5.16 -17.39 10.55
N LEU A 307 6.00 -17.88 11.46
CA LEU A 307 6.96 -18.97 11.20
C LEU A 307 6.42 -20.36 11.52
N ALA A 308 5.58 -20.49 12.55
CA ALA A 308 4.93 -21.73 12.94
C ALA A 308 3.77 -21.46 13.91
N GLU A 309 2.81 -22.39 14.01
CA GLU A 309 1.85 -22.40 15.11
C GLU A 309 2.57 -22.81 16.41
N SER A 310 2.48 -21.98 17.45
CA SER A 310 3.05 -22.32 18.76
C SER A 310 1.97 -22.81 19.71
N ALA A 311 2.28 -23.88 20.45
CA ALA A 311 1.44 -24.40 21.53
C ALA A 311 1.40 -23.47 22.77
N SER A 312 2.34 -22.52 22.89
CA SER A 312 2.53 -21.67 24.07
C SER A 312 1.77 -20.35 24.07
N GLY A 313 1.12 -20.01 22.95
CA GLY A 313 0.25 -18.84 22.82
C GLY A 313 0.85 -17.65 22.05
N MET A 314 2.17 -17.63 21.76
CA MET A 314 2.80 -16.65 20.87
C MET A 314 3.24 -17.29 19.56
N ILE A 315 2.81 -16.74 18.42
CA ILE A 315 3.26 -17.17 17.10
C ILE A 315 4.58 -16.46 16.76
N PRO A 316 5.72 -17.16 16.63
CA PRO A 316 6.99 -16.53 16.27
C PRO A 316 6.88 -15.90 14.88
N ARG A 317 7.45 -14.70 14.73
CA ARG A 317 7.39 -13.93 13.48
C ARG A 317 8.78 -13.71 12.91
N LEU A 318 8.90 -13.78 11.58
CA LEU A 318 10.11 -13.39 10.85
C LEU A 318 10.24 -11.86 10.83
N ALA A 319 10.57 -11.29 11.99
CA ALA A 319 10.77 -9.86 12.19
C ALA A 319 12.10 -9.44 11.57
N LEU A 320 12.08 -9.18 10.27
CA LEU A 320 13.20 -8.71 9.47
C LEU A 320 12.73 -7.58 8.56
N GLU A 321 13.57 -6.57 8.41
CA GLU A 321 13.33 -5.42 7.54
C GLU A 321 14.58 -5.08 6.73
N ILE A 322 14.42 -4.18 5.75
CA ILE A 322 15.52 -3.71 4.91
C ILE A 322 15.82 -2.24 5.22
N GLU A 323 17.04 -1.96 5.66
CA GLU A 323 17.52 -0.61 5.96
C GLU A 323 18.88 -0.42 5.29
N ASP A 324 19.03 0.65 4.50
CA ASP A 324 20.28 1.00 3.79
C ASP A 324 20.93 -0.16 3.00
N GLY A 325 20.12 -1.08 2.46
CA GLY A 325 20.61 -2.23 1.72
C GLY A 325 21.12 -3.39 2.59
N ASN A 326 20.87 -3.33 3.90
CA ASN A 326 21.07 -4.43 4.83
C ASN A 326 19.73 -5.05 5.22
N ILE A 327 19.71 -6.36 5.46
CA ILE A 327 18.68 -7.02 6.23
C ILE A 327 18.96 -6.74 7.71
N GLN A 328 17.97 -6.30 8.47
CA GLN A 328 18.08 -5.94 9.87
C GLN A 328 17.00 -6.60 10.72
N ILE A 329 17.34 -6.89 11.98
CA ILE A 329 16.37 -7.26 13.03
C ILE A 329 15.92 -5.98 13.74
N PRO A 330 14.64 -5.58 13.65
CA PRO A 330 14.11 -4.47 14.44
C PRO A 330 14.13 -4.82 15.93
N MET A 331 14.75 -3.97 16.74
CA MET A 331 14.82 -4.16 18.20
C MET A 331 13.69 -3.40 18.90
N SER A 332 12.50 -3.98 18.86
CA SER A 332 11.32 -3.45 19.56
C SER A 332 11.19 -4.08 20.95
N GLY A 333 11.06 -3.26 22.00
CA GLY A 333 10.93 -3.76 23.38
C GLY A 333 12.15 -4.57 23.79
N LEU A 334 11.95 -5.84 24.17
CA LEU A 334 13.04 -6.78 24.52
C LEU A 334 13.37 -7.76 23.39
N ASP A 335 12.83 -7.57 22.18
CA ASP A 335 13.17 -8.42 21.04
C ASP A 335 14.62 -8.20 20.60
N TYR A 336 15.33 -9.28 20.30
CA TYR A 336 16.66 -9.23 19.74
C TYR A 336 17.00 -10.52 18.99
N GLY A 337 18.16 -10.53 18.35
CA GLY A 337 18.64 -11.69 17.64
C GLY A 337 19.93 -11.39 16.93
N PHE A 338 20.33 -12.32 16.07
CA PHE A 338 21.58 -12.20 15.35
C PHE A 338 21.54 -13.02 14.04
N ILE A 339 22.21 -12.50 13.00
CA ILE A 339 22.19 -13.01 11.64
C ILE A 339 23.60 -13.37 11.18
N VAL A 340 23.74 -14.48 10.46
CA VAL A 340 24.96 -14.87 9.74
C VAL A 340 24.65 -15.22 8.28
N ASN A 341 25.60 -14.91 7.39
CA ASN A 341 25.55 -15.29 5.98
C ASN A 341 26.15 -16.70 5.80
N LEU A 342 25.33 -17.67 5.38
CA LEU A 342 25.76 -19.04 5.11
C LEU A 342 26.32 -19.23 3.68
N GLY A 343 26.11 -18.25 2.79
CA GLY A 343 26.53 -18.27 1.40
C GLY A 343 25.52 -18.93 0.48
N ASP A 344 26.01 -19.47 -0.64
CA ASP A 344 25.17 -20.14 -1.63
C ASP A 344 24.90 -21.61 -1.22
N VAL A 345 23.98 -21.77 -0.26
CA VAL A 345 23.50 -23.08 0.20
C VAL A 345 21.99 -23.13 0.01
N ALA A 346 21.48 -24.08 -0.76
CA ALA A 346 20.03 -24.22 -0.98
C ALA A 346 19.29 -24.52 0.34
N LEU A 347 18.11 -23.91 0.56
CA LEU A 347 17.34 -24.06 1.81
C LEU A 347 16.87 -25.52 2.04
N GLU A 348 16.68 -26.26 0.96
CA GLU A 348 16.27 -27.66 0.95
C GLU A 348 17.36 -28.58 1.50
N ASN A 349 18.63 -28.19 1.29
CA ASN A 349 19.81 -28.97 1.65
C ASN A 349 20.31 -28.71 3.08
N LEU A 350 19.66 -27.81 3.82
CA LEU A 350 20.05 -27.51 5.19
C LEU A 350 19.66 -28.65 6.13
N ASP A 351 20.66 -29.23 6.79
CA ASP A 351 20.45 -30.18 7.87
C ASP A 351 20.13 -29.44 9.19
N PRO A 352 19.30 -29.99 10.08
CA PRO A 352 18.95 -29.34 11.35
C PRO A 352 20.16 -28.98 12.22
N THR A 353 21.28 -29.70 12.07
CA THR A 353 22.51 -29.46 12.87
C THR A 353 23.48 -28.48 12.22
N LEU A 354 23.24 -28.09 10.96
CA LEU A 354 24.06 -27.17 10.15
C LEU A 354 25.56 -27.51 10.20
N LYS A 355 25.92 -28.80 10.23
CA LYS A 355 27.31 -29.25 10.46
C LYS A 355 28.19 -29.13 9.22
N ASN A 356 27.60 -29.22 8.03
CA ASN A 356 28.32 -29.33 6.76
C ASN A 356 28.42 -28.00 5.99
N ILE A 357 28.30 -26.86 6.68
CA ILE A 357 28.32 -25.53 6.05
C ILE A 357 29.70 -24.89 6.25
N ALA A 358 30.45 -24.74 5.15
CA ALA A 358 31.84 -24.28 5.19
C ALA A 358 32.01 -22.86 5.75
N ARG A 359 31.04 -21.97 5.53
CA ARG A 359 31.04 -20.59 6.03
C ARG A 359 30.53 -20.44 7.45
N PHE A 360 30.03 -21.51 8.07
CA PHE A 360 29.48 -21.48 9.42
C PHE A 360 30.49 -22.06 10.41
N SER A 361 31.18 -21.17 11.12
CA SER A 361 32.25 -21.54 12.03
C SER A 361 31.71 -22.33 13.23
N PRO A 362 32.56 -23.15 13.91
CA PRO A 362 32.16 -23.84 15.12
C PRO A 362 31.68 -22.90 16.24
N GLN A 363 32.24 -21.69 16.32
CA GLN A 363 31.88 -20.69 17.33
C GLN A 363 30.50 -20.08 17.04
N GLU A 364 30.21 -19.76 15.78
CA GLU A 364 28.86 -19.31 15.39
C GLU A 364 27.84 -20.43 15.60
N ARG A 365 28.19 -21.67 15.28
CA ARG A 365 27.31 -22.82 15.55
C ARG A 365 27.01 -22.96 17.05
N ASP A 366 28.03 -22.84 17.89
CA ASP A 366 27.87 -22.87 19.34
C ASP A 366 26.94 -21.72 19.82
N LEU A 367 27.16 -20.49 19.33
CA LEU A 367 26.29 -19.37 19.64
C LEU A 367 24.84 -19.62 19.20
N PHE A 368 24.62 -20.09 17.97
CA PHE A 368 23.27 -20.33 17.46
C PHE A 368 22.55 -21.43 18.21
N PHE A 369 23.19 -22.54 18.57
CA PHE A 369 22.48 -23.68 19.17
C PHE A 369 22.54 -23.76 20.70
N ASN A 370 23.56 -23.17 21.34
CA ASN A 370 23.79 -23.30 22.78
C ASN A 370 23.64 -21.99 23.55
N TYR A 371 23.40 -20.85 22.87
CA TYR A 371 23.07 -19.60 23.56
C TYR A 371 21.75 -19.75 24.35
N ILE A 372 21.75 -19.22 25.58
CA ILE A 372 20.61 -19.22 26.49
C ILE A 372 20.28 -17.75 26.81
N PRO A 373 19.09 -17.26 26.44
CA PRO A 373 18.64 -15.92 26.80
C PRO A 373 18.65 -15.69 28.32
N PRO A 374 19.11 -14.54 28.82
CA PRO A 374 18.93 -14.15 30.21
C PRO A 374 17.44 -14.12 30.61
N ASN A 375 17.16 -14.27 31.90
CA ASN A 375 15.80 -14.31 32.46
C ASN A 375 15.44 -13.08 33.32
N GLN A 376 16.31 -12.07 33.34
CA GLN A 376 16.10 -10.78 34.01
C GLN A 376 15.99 -9.65 33.00
N VAL A 377 15.09 -8.69 33.22
CA VAL A 377 14.85 -7.56 32.32
C VAL A 377 16.12 -6.75 32.05
N ASP A 378 16.87 -6.39 33.09
CA ASP A 378 18.12 -5.63 32.95
C ASP A 378 19.18 -6.41 32.15
N ALA A 379 19.32 -7.72 32.40
CA ALA A 379 20.25 -8.57 31.69
C ALA A 379 19.87 -8.73 30.20
N LEU A 380 18.57 -8.82 29.90
CA LEU A 380 18.06 -8.84 28.52
C LEU A 380 18.37 -7.54 27.78
N GLN A 381 18.18 -6.38 28.43
CA GLN A 381 18.52 -5.09 27.85
C GLN A 381 20.03 -4.93 27.60
N ILE A 382 20.87 -5.44 28.50
CA ILE A 382 22.33 -5.49 28.31
C ILE A 382 22.68 -6.35 27.10
N ASP A 383 22.09 -7.54 26.96
CA ASP A 383 22.37 -8.45 25.85
C ASP A 383 21.87 -7.89 24.51
N GLN A 384 20.68 -7.28 24.47
CA GLN A 384 20.17 -6.58 23.29
C GLN A 384 21.15 -5.49 22.82
N ARG A 385 21.61 -4.62 23.72
CA ARG A 385 22.62 -3.59 23.41
C ARG A 385 23.96 -4.18 22.99
N ARG A 386 24.36 -5.32 23.56
CA ARG A 386 25.59 -6.04 23.19
C ARG A 386 25.55 -6.46 21.72
N PHE A 387 24.45 -7.06 21.27
CA PHE A 387 24.28 -7.47 19.88
C PHE A 387 24.12 -6.28 18.93
N LEU A 388 23.42 -5.22 19.34
CA LEU A 388 23.24 -4.01 18.53
C LEU A 388 24.56 -3.28 18.26
N THR A 389 25.35 -3.08 19.32
CA THR A 389 26.55 -2.23 19.24
C THR A 389 27.82 -2.98 18.85
N GLY A 390 27.81 -4.32 18.91
CA GLY A 390 29.00 -5.14 18.74
C GLY A 390 30.09 -4.87 19.77
N LYS A 391 29.82 -4.07 20.83
CA LYS A 391 30.79 -3.78 21.89
C LYS A 391 30.91 -4.98 22.80
N ALA A 392 32.15 -5.44 23.01
CA ALA A 392 32.45 -6.53 23.92
C ALA A 392 32.02 -6.18 25.35
N GLY A 393 30.89 -6.75 25.78
CA GLY A 393 30.54 -6.82 27.19
C GLY A 393 31.50 -7.78 27.90
N VAL A 394 31.80 -7.49 29.18
CA VAL A 394 32.56 -8.41 30.03
C VAL A 394 31.66 -9.62 30.33
N GLY A 395 31.84 -10.73 29.60
CA GLY A 395 31.13 -12.00 29.85
C GLY A 395 30.76 -12.77 28.57
N PHE A 396 31.29 -14.00 28.46
CA PHE A 396 30.82 -15.16 27.67
C PHE A 396 30.33 -15.01 26.21
N VAL A 397 30.85 -14.07 25.41
CA VAL A 397 30.89 -14.25 23.95
C VAL A 397 32.35 -14.16 23.50
N PRO A 398 32.91 -15.16 22.80
CA PRO A 398 34.24 -15.05 22.20
C PRO A 398 34.30 -13.84 21.26
N PRO A 399 35.46 -13.24 21.00
CA PRO A 399 35.63 -12.29 19.90
C PRO A 399 35.53 -13.08 18.58
N ILE A 400 34.31 -13.46 18.18
CA ILE A 400 34.08 -14.16 16.92
C ILE A 400 34.19 -13.10 15.83
N SER A 401 35.13 -13.30 14.91
CA SER A 401 35.18 -12.59 13.64
C SER A 401 34.70 -13.55 12.55
N PRO A 402 33.69 -13.18 11.73
CA PRO A 402 32.91 -11.95 11.84
C PRO A 402 31.99 -12.00 13.08
N PRO A 403 31.75 -10.87 13.75
CA PRO A 403 30.79 -10.83 14.85
C PRO A 403 29.42 -11.10 14.25
N VAL A 404 28.68 -12.04 14.84
CA VAL A 404 27.28 -12.21 14.47
C VAL A 404 26.59 -10.88 14.73
N SER A 405 25.95 -10.35 13.69
CA SER A 405 25.48 -8.97 13.64
C SER A 405 23.95 -8.97 13.61
N THR A 406 23.34 -7.88 14.07
CA THR A 406 21.89 -7.67 13.96
C THR A 406 21.49 -7.19 12.57
N GLN A 407 22.48 -6.91 11.73
CA GLN A 407 22.33 -6.51 10.33
C GLN A 407 23.35 -7.17 9.41
N VAL A 408 22.95 -7.49 8.18
CA VAL A 408 23.84 -8.05 7.15
C VAL A 408 23.49 -7.47 5.78
N PRO A 409 24.46 -7.26 4.86
CA PRO A 409 24.15 -6.84 3.49
C PRO A 409 23.20 -7.82 2.79
N VAL A 410 22.21 -7.28 2.07
CA VAL A 410 21.26 -8.11 1.32
C VAL A 410 21.84 -8.55 -0.02
N GLU A 411 22.02 -9.87 -0.18
CA GLU A 411 22.44 -10.49 -1.44
C GLU A 411 21.36 -11.47 -1.94
N LEU A 412 20.97 -11.32 -3.20
CA LEU A 412 20.02 -12.25 -3.84
C LEU A 412 20.61 -13.64 -3.94
N ASN A 413 19.76 -14.65 -3.82
CA ASN A 413 20.11 -16.06 -3.89
C ASN A 413 21.24 -16.45 -2.93
N THR A 414 21.33 -15.76 -1.79
CA THR A 414 22.26 -16.09 -0.72
C THR A 414 21.44 -16.48 0.50
N THR A 415 21.87 -17.52 1.19
CA THR A 415 21.16 -18.06 2.34
C THR A 415 21.75 -17.50 3.62
N TYR A 416 20.86 -17.05 4.49
CA TYR A 416 21.17 -16.47 5.79
C TYR A 416 20.55 -17.34 6.87
N LEU A 417 21.16 -17.29 8.05
CA LEU A 417 20.63 -17.91 9.25
C LEU A 417 20.40 -16.79 10.28
N VAL A 418 19.21 -16.77 10.87
CA VAL A 418 18.86 -15.83 11.93
C VAL A 418 18.34 -16.60 13.14
N ARG A 419 18.76 -16.21 14.34
CA ARG A 419 18.11 -16.58 15.59
C ARG A 419 17.33 -15.39 16.09
N LEU A 420 16.03 -15.57 16.32
CA LEU A 420 15.11 -14.53 16.79
C LEU A 420 14.61 -14.90 18.18
N ILE A 421 14.81 -13.99 19.12
CA ILE A 421 14.29 -14.07 20.48
C ILE A 421 13.27 -12.93 20.63
N GLN A 422 12.01 -13.30 20.87
CA GLN A 422 10.89 -12.35 20.87
C GLN A 422 10.12 -12.44 22.19
N PHE A 423 9.69 -11.29 22.71
CA PHE A 423 8.93 -11.14 23.94
C PHE A 423 7.73 -10.21 23.74
N GLN A 424 6.54 -10.68 24.11
CA GLN A 424 5.35 -9.85 24.12
C GLN A 424 5.11 -9.30 25.53
N LEU A 425 5.66 -8.12 25.80
CA LEU A 425 5.53 -7.46 27.10
C LEU A 425 4.09 -6.95 27.36
N PRO A 426 3.63 -7.03 28.61
CA PRO A 426 2.31 -6.51 28.97
C PRO A 426 2.27 -4.97 28.96
N GLU A 427 1.11 -4.41 28.64
CA GLU A 427 0.93 -2.95 28.54
C GLU A 427 1.27 -2.21 29.83
N ALA A 428 1.06 -2.82 31.00
CA ALA A 428 1.41 -2.23 32.29
C ALA A 428 2.90 -1.89 32.41
N VAL A 429 3.77 -2.73 31.83
CA VAL A 429 5.22 -2.50 31.78
C VAL A 429 5.58 -1.49 30.70
N LEU A 430 4.94 -1.57 29.53
CA LEU A 430 5.24 -0.69 28.39
C LEU A 430 4.79 0.76 28.61
N LYS A 431 3.63 0.97 29.24
CA LYS A 431 3.02 2.28 29.46
C LYS A 431 3.31 2.84 30.85
N GLY A 432 3.81 2.03 31.78
CA GLY A 432 3.98 2.40 33.18
C GLY A 432 2.66 2.73 33.89
N GLU A 433 1.53 2.17 33.41
CA GLU A 433 0.23 2.38 34.04
C GLU A 433 0.16 1.61 35.37
N PRO A 434 -0.24 2.26 36.48
CA PRO A 434 -0.27 1.60 37.78
C PRO A 434 -1.38 0.54 37.82
N ILE A 435 -1.08 -0.61 38.41
CA ILE A 435 -2.06 -1.70 38.59
C ILE A 435 -2.96 -1.37 39.79
N SER A 436 -4.25 -1.33 39.51
CA SER A 436 -5.27 -1.03 40.52
C SER A 436 -5.41 -2.15 41.54
N ARG A 437 -5.94 -1.81 42.73
CA ARG A 437 -6.16 -2.79 43.81
C ARG A 437 -7.04 -3.97 43.41
N GLU A 438 -7.99 -3.76 42.50
CA GLU A 438 -8.87 -4.82 41.98
C GLU A 438 -8.10 -5.78 41.06
N GLN A 439 -7.20 -5.24 40.24
CA GLN A 439 -6.39 -5.99 39.28
C GLN A 439 -5.28 -6.82 39.92
N ARG A 440 -4.82 -6.47 41.13
CA ARG A 440 -3.74 -7.19 41.85
C ARG A 440 -3.98 -8.70 42.01
N ARG A 441 -5.23 -9.14 42.07
CA ARG A 441 -5.56 -10.58 42.16
C ARG A 441 -5.22 -11.35 40.89
N TYR A 442 -5.19 -10.65 39.76
CA TYR A 442 -4.86 -11.18 38.43
C TYR A 442 -3.43 -10.84 38.01
N LEU A 443 -2.60 -10.31 38.93
CA LEU A 443 -1.23 -9.90 38.64
C LEU A 443 -0.40 -11.00 37.92
N PRO A 444 -0.45 -12.29 38.31
CA PRO A 444 0.27 -13.33 37.57
C PRO A 444 -0.18 -13.51 36.12
N GLU A 445 -1.45 -13.26 35.82
CA GLU A 445 -1.99 -13.33 34.47
C GLU A 445 -1.65 -12.07 33.67
N ILE A 446 -1.72 -10.90 34.29
CA ILE A 446 -1.34 -9.60 33.71
C ILE A 446 0.16 -9.60 33.33
N LEU A 447 1.00 -10.18 34.19
CA LEU A 447 2.45 -10.25 33.98
C LEU A 447 2.89 -11.46 33.13
N LYS A 448 1.95 -12.29 32.66
CA LYS A 448 2.28 -13.38 31.75
C LYS A 448 2.86 -12.77 30.48
N THR A 449 4.09 -13.16 30.16
CA THR A 449 4.83 -12.67 28.99
C THR A 449 5.01 -13.82 28.02
N PRO A 450 4.17 -13.93 26.98
CA PRO A 450 4.43 -14.83 25.87
C PRO A 450 5.78 -14.50 25.21
N SER A 451 6.52 -15.51 24.80
CA SER A 451 7.83 -15.35 24.18
C SER A 451 8.11 -16.49 23.21
N SER A 452 9.16 -16.35 22.40
CA SER A 452 9.62 -17.40 21.49
C SER A 452 11.12 -17.27 21.21
N ASP A 453 11.78 -18.40 20.97
CA ASP A 453 13.18 -18.47 20.55
C ASP A 453 13.32 -19.48 19.41
N VAL A 454 13.70 -18.98 18.23
CA VAL A 454 13.69 -19.76 16.99
C VAL A 454 14.92 -19.49 16.14
N ILE A 455 15.39 -20.51 15.42
CA ILE A 455 16.37 -20.38 14.34
C ILE A 455 15.67 -20.58 13.00
N VAL A 456 15.85 -19.62 12.11
CA VAL A 456 15.28 -19.62 10.76
C VAL A 456 16.38 -19.43 9.75
N ALA A 457 16.37 -20.25 8.70
CA ALA A 457 17.14 -19.99 7.50
C ALA A 457 16.26 -19.29 6.47
N PHE A 458 16.79 -18.26 5.79
CA PHE A 458 16.04 -17.56 4.76
C PHE A 458 16.93 -17.18 3.58
N ARG A 459 16.32 -17.04 2.40
CA ARG A 459 17.00 -16.74 1.14
C ARG A 459 16.18 -15.71 0.36
N PRO A 460 16.71 -14.48 0.12
CA PRO A 460 16.09 -13.53 -0.80
C PRO A 460 16.15 -14.04 -2.23
N VAL A 461 15.00 -14.15 -2.89
CA VAL A 461 14.88 -14.75 -4.23
C VAL A 461 14.52 -13.73 -5.31
N HIS A 462 13.92 -12.61 -4.92
CA HIS A 462 13.54 -11.55 -5.86
C HIS A 462 13.59 -10.18 -5.18
N ARG A 463 14.11 -9.18 -5.91
CA ARG A 463 14.05 -7.77 -5.51
C ARG A 463 13.02 -7.06 -6.37
N ARG A 464 12.09 -6.36 -5.72
CA ARG A 464 11.05 -5.57 -6.41
C ARG A 464 11.51 -4.15 -6.70
N LEU A 465 10.76 -3.46 -7.55
CA LEU A 465 11.05 -2.07 -7.97
C LEU A 465 11.02 -1.06 -6.83
N ASP A 466 10.26 -1.35 -5.77
CA ASP A 466 10.19 -0.52 -4.56
C ASP A 466 11.33 -0.78 -3.58
N GLY A 467 12.28 -1.67 -3.90
CA GLY A 467 13.40 -2.02 -3.03
C GLY A 467 13.11 -3.13 -2.02
N SER A 468 11.86 -3.57 -1.88
CA SER A 468 11.49 -4.71 -1.03
C SER A 468 11.97 -6.04 -1.65
N TYR A 469 12.06 -7.08 -0.80
CA TYR A 469 12.53 -8.40 -1.21
C TYR A 469 11.48 -9.47 -0.94
N THR A 470 11.29 -10.37 -1.90
CA THR A 470 10.59 -11.63 -1.67
C THR A 470 11.62 -12.65 -1.17
N VAL A 471 11.33 -13.28 -0.03
CA VAL A 471 12.21 -14.24 0.62
C VAL A 471 11.50 -15.57 0.83
N LEU A 472 12.24 -16.65 0.64
CA LEU A 472 11.86 -17.97 1.10
C LEU A 472 12.49 -18.20 2.47
N TRP A 473 11.78 -18.86 3.37
CA TRP A 473 12.28 -19.17 4.70
C TRP A 473 11.96 -20.60 5.10
N ARG A 474 12.77 -21.13 6.01
CA ARG A 474 12.62 -22.44 6.63
C ARG A 474 12.98 -22.34 8.11
N LEU A 475 12.05 -22.73 8.98
CA LEU A 475 12.31 -22.87 10.41
C LEU A 475 13.19 -24.12 10.63
N ILE A 476 14.36 -23.90 11.25
CA ILE A 476 15.38 -24.94 11.51
C ILE A 476 15.15 -25.57 12.87
N GLU A 477 14.99 -24.75 13.91
CA GLU A 477 14.87 -25.19 15.29
C GLU A 477 13.99 -24.21 16.09
N GLN A 478 13.23 -24.74 17.05
CA GLN A 478 12.48 -23.96 18.03
C GLN A 478 12.89 -24.40 19.44
N PHE A 479 13.38 -23.45 20.24
CA PHE A 479 13.83 -23.68 21.61
C PHE A 479 12.67 -23.52 22.60
N PRO A 480 12.84 -23.98 23.85
CA PRO A 480 11.90 -23.65 24.92
C PRO A 480 11.76 -22.13 25.10
N ASP A 481 10.53 -21.67 25.26
CA ASP A 481 10.23 -20.24 25.39
C ASP A 481 10.99 -19.60 26.58
N PRO A 482 11.72 -18.50 26.35
CA PRO A 482 12.46 -17.82 27.40
C PRO A 482 11.52 -17.13 28.39
N LYS A 483 11.87 -17.13 29.68
CA LYS A 483 11.03 -16.55 30.73
C LYS A 483 11.69 -15.32 31.34
N ILE A 484 10.85 -14.38 31.75
CA ILE A 484 11.28 -13.20 32.53
C ILE A 484 10.77 -13.40 33.95
N GLU A 485 11.68 -13.41 34.93
CA GLU A 485 11.36 -13.74 36.33
C GLU A 485 11.08 -12.50 37.19
N ASP A 486 11.65 -11.36 36.83
CA ASP A 486 11.67 -10.12 37.63
C ASP A 486 10.67 -9.06 37.13
N LEU A 487 9.77 -9.38 36.20
CA LEU A 487 8.87 -8.41 35.57
C LEU A 487 7.99 -7.63 36.56
N VAL A 488 7.68 -8.24 37.72
CA VAL A 488 6.89 -7.61 38.78
C VAL A 488 7.57 -6.38 39.38
N GLU A 489 8.90 -6.29 39.31
CA GLU A 489 9.69 -5.16 39.84
C GLU A 489 9.53 -3.90 38.99
N TYR A 490 8.99 -4.02 37.78
CA TYR A 490 8.87 -2.95 36.78
C TYR A 490 7.45 -2.42 36.63
N VAL A 491 6.56 -2.74 37.58
CA VAL A 491 5.16 -2.29 37.55
C VAL A 491 4.79 -1.55 38.83
N GLU A 492 4.12 -0.42 38.68
CA GLU A 492 3.62 0.38 39.80
C GLU A 492 2.31 -0.19 40.35
N LEU A 493 2.10 -0.12 41.67
CA LEU A 493 0.90 -0.62 42.35
C LEU A 493 0.21 0.50 43.14
N GLU A 494 -1.13 0.61 43.07
CA GLU A 494 -1.93 1.70 43.70
C GLU A 494 -2.23 1.66 45.22
#